data_AF-A0A963RQU6-F1
#
_entry.id   AF-A0A963RQU6-F1
#
_cell.length_a   1.000
_cell.length_b   1.000
_cell.length_c   1.000
_cell.angle_alpha   90.00
_cell.angle_beta   90.00
_cell.angle_gamma   90.00
#
_symmetry.space_group_name_H-M   'P 1'
#
loop_
_entity.id
_entity.type
_entity.pdbx_description
1 polymer ?
#
loop_
_entity_poly.entity_id
_entity_poly.type
_entity_poly.pdbx_seq_one_letter_code
_entity_poly.pdbx_strand_id
1 'polypeptide(L)'
;RLAWACARVGTPNRYQCETIFRHVWTTGADAEDAGRLATLTAQLAPVHDPAADTVKQRLRAETDAAVAADVFGVPTFAVDGRLFWGLDALPMLRAHLTQDKALDALWDAPASVAQGVRR
;
A
#
# COMPACT_ATOMS: atom_id res chain seq x y z
N ARG A 1 8.02 7.34 -6.73
CA ARG A 1 8.05 8.80 -6.44
C ARG A 1 6.96 9.57 -7.19
N LEU A 2 6.70 9.25 -8.47
CA LEU A 2 5.69 9.94 -9.28
C LEU A 2 4.32 10.11 -8.61
N ALA A 3 3.77 9.06 -7.97
CA ALA A 3 2.52 9.16 -7.22
C ALA A 3 2.54 10.27 -6.15
N TRP A 4 3.59 10.31 -5.33
CA TRP A 4 3.78 11.35 -4.31
C TRP A 4 3.99 12.75 -4.90
N ALA A 5 4.65 12.85 -6.06
CA ALA A 5 4.80 14.12 -6.76
C ALA A 5 3.47 14.68 -7.28
N CYS A 6 2.46 13.82 -7.46
CA CYS A 6 1.12 14.21 -7.88
C CYS A 6 0.18 14.53 -6.70
N ALA A 7 0.53 14.13 -5.48
CA ALA A 7 -0.30 14.34 -4.31
C ALA A 7 -0.37 15.85 -3.97
N ARG A 8 -1.54 16.46 -4.18
CA ARG A 8 -1.76 17.89 -3.88
C ARG A 8 -2.01 18.14 -2.40
N VAL A 9 -2.73 17.23 -1.77
CA VAL A 9 -3.09 17.25 -0.35
C VAL A 9 -3.05 15.82 0.16
N GLY A 10 -2.34 15.58 1.26
CA GLY A 10 -2.27 14.25 1.87
C GLY A 10 -1.56 13.22 0.99
N THR A 11 -2.25 12.12 0.67
CA THR A 11 -1.71 10.97 -0.05
C THR A 11 -2.08 10.96 -1.53
N PRO A 12 -1.38 10.17 -2.37
CA PRO A 12 -1.79 9.97 -3.76
C PRO A 12 -3.22 9.41 -3.85
N ASN A 13 -4.04 9.97 -4.73
CA ASN A 13 -5.45 9.61 -4.85
C ASN A 13 -5.67 8.37 -5.75
N ARG A 14 -6.92 7.88 -5.79
CA ARG A 14 -7.33 6.72 -6.61
C ARG A 14 -6.93 6.87 -8.07
N TYR A 15 -7.16 8.02 -8.69
CA TYR A 15 -6.85 8.25 -10.11
C TYR A 15 -5.36 8.10 -10.40
N GLN A 16 -4.51 8.69 -9.55
CA GLN A 16 -3.06 8.64 -9.69
C GLN A 16 -2.54 7.22 -9.52
N CYS A 17 -2.96 6.53 -8.46
CA CYS A 17 -2.57 5.14 -8.21
C CYS A 17 -3.05 4.20 -9.31
N GLU A 18 -4.32 4.29 -9.72
CA GLU A 18 -4.89 3.43 -10.76
C GLU A 18 -4.22 3.65 -12.12
N THR A 19 -3.93 4.90 -12.48
CA THR A 19 -3.25 5.21 -13.75
C THR A 19 -1.85 4.60 -13.78
N ILE A 20 -1.11 4.66 -12.67
CA ILE A 20 0.21 4.01 -12.54
C ILE A 20 0.07 2.48 -12.60
N PHE A 21 -0.89 1.90 -11.88
CA PHE A 21 -1.13 0.44 -11.93
C PHE A 21 -1.45 -0.03 -13.35
N ARG A 22 -2.31 0.69 -14.09
CA ARG A 22 -2.63 0.38 -15.49
C ARG A 22 -1.38 0.46 -16.38
N HIS A 23 -0.58 1.51 -16.23
CA HIS A 23 0.70 1.64 -16.96
C HIS A 23 1.61 0.42 -16.75
N VAL A 24 1.73 -0.06 -15.51
CA VAL A 24 2.65 -1.16 -15.19
C VAL A 24 2.06 -2.53 -15.58
N TRP A 25 0.78 -2.79 -15.32
CA TRP A 25 0.26 -4.16 -15.23
C TRP A 25 -0.75 -4.57 -16.30
N THR A 26 -1.23 -3.67 -17.18
CA THR A 26 -2.29 -4.05 -18.14
C THR A 26 -1.83 -4.25 -19.58
N THR A 27 -0.62 -3.82 -19.95
CA THR A 27 -0.17 -3.83 -21.36
C THR A 27 0.96 -4.82 -21.64
N GLY A 28 1.64 -5.34 -20.61
CA GLY A 28 2.84 -6.17 -20.77
C GLY A 28 4.07 -5.45 -21.29
N ALA A 29 4.00 -4.13 -21.50
CA ALA A 29 5.13 -3.31 -21.95
C ALA A 29 6.03 -2.95 -20.76
N ASP A 30 7.31 -2.67 -21.05
CA ASP A 30 8.31 -2.30 -20.04
C ASP A 30 7.88 -1.04 -19.26
N ALA A 31 7.65 -1.20 -17.96
CA ALA A 31 7.21 -0.14 -17.06
C ALA A 31 8.24 0.98 -16.91
N GLU A 32 9.52 0.69 -17.13
CA GLU A 32 10.63 1.63 -16.99
C GLU A 32 11.04 2.31 -18.31
N ASP A 33 10.37 1.98 -19.43
CA ASP A 33 10.60 2.64 -20.71
C ASP A 33 10.44 4.17 -20.59
N ALA A 34 11.47 4.90 -21.03
CA ALA A 34 11.56 6.34 -20.85
C ALA A 34 10.43 7.11 -21.57
N GLY A 35 10.03 6.68 -22.77
CA GLY A 35 8.97 7.33 -23.53
C GLY A 35 7.59 7.13 -22.90
N ARG A 36 7.34 5.92 -22.38
CA ARG A 36 6.12 5.62 -21.62
C ARG A 36 6.09 6.36 -20.30
N LEU A 37 7.20 6.44 -19.57
CA LEU A 37 7.31 7.23 -18.34
C LEU A 37 7.08 8.72 -18.59
N ALA A 38 7.60 9.27 -19.69
CA ALA A 38 7.34 10.65 -20.09
C ALA A 38 5.85 10.88 -20.37
N THR A 39 5.21 9.96 -21.10
CA THR A 39 3.77 10.02 -21.39
C THR A 39 2.92 9.94 -20.11
N LEU A 40 3.24 9.01 -19.22
CA LEU A 40 2.59 8.86 -17.92
C LEU A 40 2.76 10.11 -17.05
N THR A 41 3.95 10.69 -17.02
CA THR A 41 4.25 11.90 -16.25
C THR A 41 3.48 13.09 -16.79
N ALA A 42 3.40 13.26 -18.10
CA ALA A 42 2.60 14.30 -18.74
C ALA A 42 1.09 14.14 -18.44
N GLN A 43 0.58 12.90 -18.49
CA GLN A 43 -0.82 12.60 -18.17
C GLN A 43 -1.16 12.93 -16.70
N LEU A 44 -0.28 12.58 -15.76
CA LEU A 44 -0.52 12.79 -14.34
C LEU A 44 -0.26 14.22 -13.87
N ALA A 45 0.52 15.00 -14.62
CA ALA A 45 0.84 16.40 -14.36
C ALA A 45 1.23 16.66 -12.89
N PRO A 46 2.38 16.13 -12.43
CA PRO A 46 2.79 16.25 -11.04
C PRO A 46 2.94 17.72 -10.64
N VAL A 47 2.52 18.05 -9.42
CA VAL A 47 2.59 19.42 -8.87
C VAL A 47 3.92 19.72 -8.16
N HIS A 48 4.71 18.66 -7.94
CA HIS A 48 6.07 18.73 -7.42
C HIS A 48 7.02 18.04 -8.40
N ASP A 49 8.30 18.41 -8.37
CA ASP A 49 9.32 17.65 -9.09
C ASP A 49 9.46 16.24 -8.47
N PRO A 50 9.27 15.14 -9.23
CA PRO A 50 9.48 13.78 -8.72
C PRO A 50 10.90 13.49 -8.23
N ALA A 51 11.89 14.28 -8.67
CA ALA A 51 13.28 14.19 -8.23
C ALA A 51 13.58 15.01 -6.96
N ALA A 52 12.65 15.88 -6.51
CA ALA A 52 12.86 16.69 -5.32
C ALA A 52 13.09 15.85 -4.07
N ASP A 53 14.01 16.29 -3.21
CA ASP A 53 14.32 15.62 -1.96
C ASP A 53 13.11 15.51 -1.04
N THR A 54 12.22 16.49 -1.04
CA THR A 54 10.97 16.47 -0.26
C THR A 54 10.06 15.31 -0.65
N VAL A 55 9.94 15.01 -1.95
CA VAL A 55 9.14 13.87 -2.46
C VAL A 55 9.79 12.54 -2.07
N LYS A 56 11.12 12.45 -2.15
CA LYS A 56 11.89 11.27 -1.74
C LYS A 56 11.77 11.03 -0.23
N GLN A 57 11.92 12.07 0.57
CA GLN A 57 11.78 12.02 2.03
C GLN A 57 10.36 11.63 2.44
N ARG A 58 9.33 12.17 1.77
CA ARG A 58 7.94 11.80 2.05
C ARG A 58 7.69 10.31 1.79
N LEU A 59 8.12 9.80 0.63
CA LEU A 59 8.02 8.37 0.33
C LEU A 59 8.70 7.52 1.41
N ARG A 60 9.91 7.91 1.84
CA ARG A 60 10.64 7.20 2.89
C ARG A 60 9.90 7.22 4.23
N ALA A 61 9.46 8.40 4.68
CA ALA A 61 8.77 8.56 5.96
C ALA A 61 7.49 7.71 6.02
N GLU A 62 6.77 7.57 4.92
CA GLU A 62 5.54 6.78 4.84
C GLU A 62 5.83 5.28 4.82
N THR A 63 6.94 4.86 4.20
CA THR A 63 7.43 3.48 4.32
C THR A 63 7.89 3.18 5.74
N ASP A 64 8.63 4.08 6.38
CA ASP A 64 9.09 3.92 7.76
C ASP A 64 7.90 3.85 8.73
N ALA A 65 6.85 4.66 8.50
CA ALA A 65 5.61 4.61 9.27
C ALA A 65 4.85 3.29 9.10
N ALA A 66 4.82 2.72 7.89
CA ALA A 66 4.22 1.41 7.65
C ALA A 66 4.98 0.30 8.40
N VAL A 67 6.32 0.32 8.35
CA VAL A 67 7.15 -0.63 9.09
C VAL A 67 6.96 -0.50 10.60
N ALA A 68 6.89 0.73 11.12
CA ALA A 68 6.61 0.98 12.54
C ALA A 68 5.21 0.52 12.98
N ALA A 69 4.29 0.31 12.04
CA ALA A 69 2.96 -0.25 12.24
C ALA A 69 2.91 -1.77 11.94
N ASP A 70 4.05 -2.46 11.99
CA ASP A 70 4.22 -3.90 11.74
C ASP A 70 3.78 -4.38 10.34
N VAL A 71 3.64 -3.47 9.38
CA VAL A 71 3.37 -3.85 7.98
C VAL A 71 4.62 -4.49 7.39
N PHE A 72 4.49 -5.74 6.94
CA PHE A 72 5.59 -6.52 6.39
C PHE A 72 5.45 -6.82 4.88
N GLY A 73 4.29 -6.54 4.27
CA GLY A 73 4.03 -6.85 2.87
C GLY A 73 2.93 -5.99 2.25
N VAL A 74 2.75 -6.08 0.93
CA VAL A 74 1.73 -5.33 0.18
C VAL A 74 0.85 -6.25 -0.69
N PRO A 75 -0.44 -5.92 -0.87
CA PRO A 75 -1.19 -4.91 -0.12
C PRO A 75 -1.45 -5.36 1.32
N THR A 76 -1.44 -4.42 2.28
CA THR A 76 -1.87 -4.64 3.67
C THR A 76 -2.93 -3.59 4.01
N PHE A 77 -4.01 -4.02 4.64
CA PHE A 77 -5.06 -3.17 5.17
C PHE A 77 -4.96 -3.16 6.69
N ALA A 78 -4.77 -1.98 7.29
CA ALA A 78 -4.77 -1.78 8.73
C ALA A 78 -6.12 -1.23 9.19
N VAL A 79 -6.84 -1.95 10.04
CA VAL A 79 -8.16 -1.55 10.56
C VAL A 79 -8.25 -1.96 12.03
N ASP A 80 -8.57 -1.01 12.91
CA ASP A 80 -8.72 -1.24 14.37
C ASP A 80 -7.54 -1.97 15.03
N GLY A 81 -6.31 -1.66 14.59
CA GLY A 81 -5.09 -2.30 15.08
C GLY A 81 -4.82 -3.71 14.54
N ARG A 82 -5.69 -4.24 13.67
CA ARG A 82 -5.48 -5.50 12.95
C ARG A 82 -4.89 -5.25 11.56
N LEU A 83 -4.00 -6.14 11.13
CA LEU A 83 -3.38 -6.11 9.80
C LEU A 83 -3.89 -7.28 8.95
N PHE A 84 -4.46 -6.97 7.79
CA PHE A 84 -4.91 -7.94 6.79
C PHE A 84 -3.99 -7.85 5.58
N TRP A 85 -3.09 -8.82 5.43
CA TRP A 85 -2.12 -8.86 4.33
C TRP A 85 -2.64 -9.74 3.19
N GLY A 86 -2.60 -9.22 1.96
CA GLY A 86 -2.95 -9.95 0.75
C GLY A 86 -4.37 -9.68 0.24
N LEU A 87 -4.60 -10.02 -1.03
CA LEU A 87 -5.92 -9.93 -1.67
C LEU A 87 -6.88 -11.02 -1.15
N ASP A 88 -6.32 -12.19 -0.85
CA ASP A 88 -6.98 -13.33 -0.23
C ASP A 88 -7.45 -13.07 1.21
N ALA A 89 -6.92 -12.03 1.87
CA ALA A 89 -7.41 -11.57 3.17
C ALA A 89 -8.65 -10.66 3.10
N LEU A 90 -9.11 -10.23 1.91
CA LEU A 90 -10.29 -9.36 1.79
C LEU A 90 -11.58 -9.96 2.39
N PRO A 91 -11.88 -11.26 2.30
CA PRO A 91 -13.02 -11.86 3.00
C PRO A 91 -12.92 -11.73 4.52
N MET A 92 -11.71 -11.86 5.09
CA MET A 92 -11.48 -11.67 6.53
C MET A 92 -11.63 -10.20 6.93
N LEU A 93 -11.08 -9.28 6.13
CA LEU A 93 -11.27 -7.85 6.33
C LEU A 93 -12.77 -7.49 6.31
N ARG A 94 -13.53 -8.02 5.35
CA ARG A 94 -14.98 -7.83 5.29
C ARG A 94 -15.65 -8.37 6.56
N ALA A 95 -15.31 -9.58 6.99
CA ALA A 95 -15.87 -10.18 8.19
C ALA A 95 -15.60 -9.32 9.44
N HIS A 96 -14.40 -8.74 9.56
CA HIS A 96 -14.05 -7.76 10.61
C HIS A 96 -14.95 -6.52 10.55
N LEU A 97 -15.08 -5.90 9.37
CA LEU A 97 -15.91 -4.70 9.18
C LEU A 97 -17.41 -4.95 9.44
N THR A 98 -17.87 -6.18 9.26
CA THR A 98 -19.25 -6.61 9.59
C THR A 98 -19.38 -7.21 10.98
N GLN A 99 -18.34 -7.13 11.81
CA GLN A 99 -18.32 -7.57 13.21
C GLN A 99 -18.64 -9.07 13.40
N ASP A 100 -18.10 -9.92 12.53
CA ASP A 100 -18.23 -11.37 12.63
C ASP A 100 -17.41 -11.93 13.80
N LYS A 101 -18.11 -12.38 14.85
CA LYS A 101 -17.52 -12.96 16.06
C LYS A 101 -16.72 -14.24 15.80
N ALA A 102 -16.99 -14.97 14.71
CA ALA A 102 -16.22 -16.16 14.38
C ALA A 102 -14.79 -15.79 13.99
N LEU A 103 -14.59 -14.65 13.32
CA LEU A 103 -13.26 -14.14 13.01
C LEU A 103 -12.51 -13.75 14.28
N ASP A 104 -13.18 -13.09 15.25
CA ASP A 104 -12.55 -12.71 16.52
C ASP A 104 -12.00 -13.93 17.26
N ALA A 105 -12.80 -15.00 17.36
CA ALA A 105 -12.36 -16.25 17.98
C ALA A 105 -11.15 -16.87 17.25
N LEU A 106 -11.14 -16.85 15.92
CA LEU A 106 -10.00 -17.32 15.12
C LEU A 106 -8.76 -16.43 15.30
N TRP A 107 -8.95 -15.13 15.47
CA TRP A 107 -7.89 -14.16 15.67
C TRP A 107 -7.17 -14.35 17.01
N ASP A 108 -7.92 -14.69 18.06
CA ASP A 108 -7.39 -14.88 19.41
C ASP A 108 -6.80 -16.28 19.62
N ALA A 109 -7.22 -17.28 18.83
CA ALA A 109 -6.80 -18.67 18.97
C ALA A 109 -5.26 -18.88 19.02
N PRO A 110 -4.42 -18.19 18.21
CA PRO A 110 -2.98 -18.34 18.24
C PRO A 110 -2.34 -17.98 19.59
N ALA A 111 -2.97 -17.12 20.41
CA ALA A 111 -2.46 -16.76 21.73
C ALA A 111 -2.40 -17.97 22.69
N SER A 112 -3.19 -19.02 22.42
CA SER A 112 -3.19 -20.25 23.22
C SER A 112 -2.09 -21.25 22.81
N VAL A 113 -1.41 -21.03 21.68
CA VAL A 113 -0.41 -21.96 21.14
C VAL A 113 0.93 -21.76 21.85
N ALA A 114 1.50 -22.84 22.39
CA ALA A 114 2.79 -22.80 23.06
C ALA A 114 3.91 -22.40 22.08
N GLN A 115 4.68 -21.36 22.43
CA GLN A 115 5.83 -20.91 21.64
C GLN A 115 7.05 -21.79 21.92
N GLY A 116 7.48 -22.58 20.92
CA GLY A 116 8.62 -23.48 21.05
C GLY A 116 10.00 -22.79 21.03
N VAL A 117 10.08 -21.54 20.59
CA VAL A 117 11.30 -20.73 20.58
C VAL A 117 10.94 -19.34 21.09
N ARG A 118 11.58 -18.90 22.19
CA ARG A 118 11.59 -17.50 22.63
C ARG A 118 12.96 -16.93 22.27
N ARG A 119 12.98 -15.87 21.46
CA ARG A 119 14.18 -15.10 21.11
C ARG A 119 14.34 -13.93 22.06
#